data_AF-A0A2H0HVS5-F1
#
_entry.id   AF-A0A2H0HVS5-F1
#
_cell.length_a   1.000
_cell.length_b   1.000
_cell.length_c   1.000
_cell.angle_alpha   90.00
_cell.angle_beta   90.00
_cell.angle_gamma   90.00
#
_symmetry.space_group_name_H-M   'P 1'
#
loop_
_entity.id
_entity.type
_entity.pdbx_description
1 polymer ?
#
loop_
_entity_poly.entity_id
_entity_poly.type
_entity_poly.pdbx_seq_one_letter_code
_entity_poly.pdbx_strand_id
1 'polypeptide(L)'
;MPASPPSRNAIRCNTSGTTNASTCAHSTRAKPIRICADSGMTAIIRHQRQRITAMSKPITPQQDSAANAIPWEHLPDAAATAATLVGALAAFWLPLPLHSLWLALWDRGVAVALTVVLLVLCALLGGWCNRRRTRRVRYALLGDGLRIRRGLCFWQEIVLPRSRVQHLDLERGPIERNLGLATLVIHTAGTRMHAVRLAGLKEQRAQALRDALLPNETGARDDAV
;
A
#
# COMPACT_ATOMS: atom_id res chain seq x y z
N MET A 1 49.62 -38.58 6.10
CA MET A 1 49.44 -37.23 6.68
C MET A 1 47.96 -36.85 6.60
N PRO A 2 47.41 -36.12 7.59
CA PRO A 2 46.11 -36.44 8.18
C PRO A 2 44.99 -35.41 7.93
N ALA A 3 43.80 -35.81 8.40
CA ALA A 3 42.75 -35.01 9.07
C ALA A 3 41.56 -34.48 8.24
N SER A 4 40.49 -35.28 8.25
CA SER A 4 39.09 -34.84 8.24
C SER A 4 38.71 -34.10 9.53
N PRO A 5 37.72 -33.17 9.49
CA PRO A 5 37.23 -32.45 10.67
C PRO A 5 36.11 -33.23 11.40
N PRO A 6 36.07 -33.26 12.74
CA PRO A 6 34.88 -33.69 13.46
C PRO A 6 34.00 -32.53 13.97
N SER A 7 32.72 -32.86 13.95
CA SER A 7 31.50 -32.18 14.43
C SER A 7 31.60 -31.44 15.77
N ARG A 8 30.98 -30.25 15.84
CA ARG A 8 30.70 -29.51 17.07
C ARG A 8 29.74 -30.30 17.96
N ASN A 9 30.21 -30.61 19.15
CA ASN A 9 29.51 -31.37 20.16
C ASN A 9 28.87 -30.46 21.22
N ALA A 10 27.88 -31.04 21.89
CA ALA A 10 26.89 -30.43 22.76
C ALA A 10 27.43 -29.56 23.90
N ILE A 11 26.64 -28.53 24.21
CA ILE A 11 26.74 -27.70 25.42
C ILE A 11 26.47 -28.62 26.63
N ARG A 12 27.48 -28.76 27.48
CA ARG A 12 27.45 -29.51 28.74
C ARG A 12 27.00 -28.56 29.86
N CYS A 13 25.87 -28.85 30.50
CA CYS A 13 25.51 -28.25 31.79
C CYS A 13 26.43 -28.81 32.89
N ASN A 14 27.01 -27.93 33.71
CA ASN A 14 27.73 -28.30 34.92
C ASN A 14 26.87 -27.94 36.14
N THR A 15 26.52 -28.95 36.93
CA THR A 15 25.99 -28.83 38.29
C THR A 15 26.84 -29.68 39.22
N SER A 16 27.57 -29.03 40.12
CA SER A 16 28.22 -29.59 41.32
C SER A 16 28.07 -28.51 42.40
N GLY A 17 27.27 -28.68 43.46
CA GLY A 17 27.61 -29.41 44.70
C GLY A 17 28.66 -28.62 45.50
N THR A 18 28.55 -28.25 46.79
CA THR A 18 27.90 -28.87 47.95
C THR A 18 27.89 -27.93 49.19
N THR A 19 26.92 -28.14 50.09
CA THR A 19 26.95 -28.05 51.59
C THR A 19 27.30 -26.77 52.35
N ASN A 20 26.34 -26.27 53.15
CA ASN A 20 26.41 -26.42 54.61
C ASN A 20 25.04 -26.21 55.30
N ALA A 21 24.79 -27.07 56.30
CA ALA A 21 23.56 -27.17 57.08
C ALA A 21 23.67 -26.37 58.39
N SER A 22 22.57 -25.72 58.78
CA SER A 22 22.31 -25.37 60.19
C SER A 22 20.80 -25.41 60.46
N THR A 23 20.45 -26.32 61.35
CA THR A 23 19.14 -26.65 61.92
C THR A 23 18.48 -25.46 62.64
N CYS A 24 17.16 -25.27 62.49
CA CYS A 24 16.18 -25.17 63.59
C CYS A 24 14.82 -24.55 63.19
N ALA A 25 13.78 -25.13 63.77
CA ALA A 25 12.56 -24.51 64.30
C ALA A 25 11.38 -24.12 63.36
N HIS A 26 10.27 -24.81 63.63
CA HIS A 26 8.87 -24.41 63.53
C HIS A 26 8.60 -22.90 63.39
N SER A 27 7.85 -22.49 62.36
CA SER A 27 6.89 -21.39 62.46
C SER A 27 5.96 -21.36 61.24
N THR A 28 4.67 -21.64 61.50
CA THR A 28 3.55 -21.39 60.60
C THR A 28 3.36 -19.89 60.42
N ARG A 29 3.81 -19.33 59.28
CA ARG A 29 3.38 -18.00 58.83
C ARG A 29 3.47 -17.86 57.32
N ALA A 30 2.35 -17.52 56.69
CA ALA A 30 2.21 -17.25 55.27
C ALA A 30 3.28 -16.25 54.78
N LYS A 31 4.03 -16.63 53.74
CA LYS A 31 4.99 -15.75 53.04
C LYS A 31 4.31 -15.13 51.82
N PRO A 32 4.47 -13.81 51.59
CA PRO A 32 3.95 -13.15 50.40
C PRO A 32 4.73 -13.59 49.15
N ILE A 33 4.04 -13.67 48.02
CA ILE A 33 4.61 -13.97 46.71
C ILE A 33 5.64 -12.90 46.36
N ARG A 34 6.93 -13.24 46.46
CA ARG A 34 8.02 -12.46 45.83
C ARG A 34 8.02 -12.81 44.35
N ILE A 35 7.57 -11.86 43.53
CA ILE A 35 7.87 -11.87 42.10
C ILE A 35 9.37 -11.58 41.98
N CYS A 36 10.17 -12.62 41.72
CA CYS A 36 11.55 -12.45 41.32
C CYS A 36 11.57 -11.81 39.92
N ALA A 37 11.94 -10.53 39.84
CA ALA A 37 12.28 -9.88 38.58
C ALA A 37 13.52 -10.58 37.99
N ASP A 38 13.30 -11.36 36.95
CA ASP A 38 14.34 -12.09 36.22
C ASP A 38 15.27 -11.10 35.50
N SER A 39 16.53 -11.05 35.94
CA SER A 39 17.58 -10.18 35.39
C SER A 39 17.99 -10.53 33.95
N GLY A 40 17.43 -11.58 33.35
CA GLY A 40 17.67 -11.94 31.95
C GLY A 40 16.85 -11.15 30.91
N MET A 41 15.69 -10.61 31.28
CA MET A 41 14.73 -10.05 30.30
C MET A 41 15.11 -8.63 29.85
N THR A 42 15.85 -7.88 30.67
CA THR A 42 16.29 -6.49 30.40
C THR A 42 17.39 -6.39 29.33
N ALA A 43 18.21 -7.43 29.16
CA ALA A 43 19.29 -7.45 28.17
C ALA A 43 18.77 -7.64 26.73
N ILE A 44 17.74 -8.46 26.55
CA ILE A 44 17.13 -8.77 25.24
C ILE A 44 16.37 -7.55 24.69
N ILE A 45 15.67 -6.81 25.55
CA ILE A 45 14.94 -5.59 25.16
C ILE A 45 15.91 -4.47 24.73
N ARG A 46 17.09 -4.36 25.36
CA ARG A 46 18.10 -3.35 25.01
C ARG A 46 18.75 -3.62 23.65
N HIS A 47 19.00 -4.89 23.30
CA HIS A 47 19.61 -5.26 22.03
C HIS A 47 18.66 -5.10 20.83
N GLN A 48 17.35 -5.30 21.01
CA GLN A 48 16.35 -5.11 19.95
C GLN A 48 16.14 -3.62 19.61
N ARG A 49 16.14 -2.74 20.62
CA ARG A 49 15.93 -1.29 20.42
C ARG A 49 17.03 -0.65 19.55
N GLN A 50 18.27 -1.14 19.65
CA GLN A 50 19.42 -0.61 18.89
C GLN A 50 19.34 -0.92 17.38
N ARG A 51 18.80 -2.07 16.98
CA ARG A 51 18.64 -2.41 15.55
C ARG A 51 17.58 -1.57 14.85
N ILE A 52 16.50 -1.22 15.55
CA ILE A 52 15.41 -0.42 14.98
C ILE A 52 15.88 1.01 14.69
N THR A 53 16.64 1.62 15.60
CA THR A 53 17.22 2.96 15.40
C THR A 53 18.33 3.01 14.36
N ALA A 54 19.05 1.90 14.11
CA ALA A 54 20.11 1.85 13.10
C ALA A 54 19.59 1.71 11.66
N MET A 55 18.37 1.20 11.45
CA MET A 55 17.77 1.02 10.13
C MET A 55 16.94 2.20 9.62
N SER A 56 16.54 3.13 10.49
CA SER A 56 15.81 4.33 10.07
C SER A 56 16.78 5.45 9.67
N LYS A 57 17.31 5.39 8.45
CA LYS A 57 18.09 6.50 7.87
C LYS A 57 17.21 7.77 7.84
N PRO A 58 17.67 8.91 8.38
CA PRO A 58 16.92 10.16 8.32
C PRO A 58 16.76 10.62 6.86
N ILE A 59 15.53 10.96 6.47
CA ILE A 59 15.22 11.53 5.16
C ILE A 59 15.95 12.87 5.09
N THR A 60 16.94 12.97 4.20
CA THR A 60 17.75 14.18 4.04
C THR A 60 17.08 15.10 3.02
N PRO A 61 16.96 16.43 3.26
CA PRO A 61 16.28 17.38 2.36
C PRO A 61 16.88 17.44 0.93
N GLN A 62 18.09 16.93 0.74
CA GLN A 62 18.72 16.76 -0.57
C GLN A 62 17.94 15.80 -1.49
N GLN A 63 17.35 14.73 -0.94
CA GLN A 63 16.65 13.68 -1.72
C GLN A 63 15.32 14.19 -2.28
N ASP A 64 14.65 15.09 -1.55
CA ASP A 64 13.38 15.70 -1.95
C ASP A 64 13.56 16.73 -3.08
N SER A 65 14.74 17.38 -3.14
CA SER A 65 15.08 18.38 -4.15
C SER A 65 15.39 17.73 -5.51
N ALA A 66 16.16 16.63 -5.52
CA ALA A 66 16.42 15.85 -6.73
C ALA A 66 15.17 15.12 -7.24
N ALA A 67 14.33 14.60 -6.34
CA ALA A 67 13.04 14.01 -6.69
C ALA A 67 12.08 15.03 -7.35
N ASN A 68 12.15 16.31 -6.98
CA ASN A 68 11.32 17.38 -7.53
C ASN A 68 11.71 17.86 -8.94
N ALA A 69 12.93 17.58 -9.41
CA ALA A 69 13.38 17.97 -10.74
C ALA A 69 12.88 17.03 -11.87
N ILE A 70 12.23 15.92 -11.53
CA ILE A 70 11.85 14.89 -12.49
C ILE A 70 10.56 15.29 -13.20
N PRO A 71 10.49 15.16 -14.55
CA PRO A 71 9.31 15.54 -15.31
C PRO A 71 8.09 14.70 -14.90
N TRP A 72 7.03 15.39 -14.48
CA TRP A 72 5.75 14.78 -14.17
C TRP A 72 5.03 14.42 -15.46
N GLU A 73 4.66 13.15 -15.59
CA GLU A 73 3.86 12.67 -16.70
C GLU A 73 2.37 12.74 -16.34
N HIS A 74 1.57 13.16 -17.32
CA HIS A 74 0.12 13.26 -17.20
C HIS A 74 -0.54 11.98 -17.68
N LEU A 75 -1.63 11.62 -17.01
CA LEU A 75 -2.45 10.50 -17.42
C LEU A 75 -3.12 10.80 -18.79
N PRO A 76 -3.18 9.83 -19.73
CA PRO A 76 -3.80 10.03 -21.04
C PRO A 76 -5.27 10.44 -20.95
N ASP A 77 -5.74 11.23 -21.93
CA ASP A 77 -7.13 11.70 -21.99
C ASP A 77 -8.16 10.57 -22.12
N ALA A 78 -7.77 9.40 -22.65
CA ALA A 78 -8.63 8.21 -22.71
C ALA A 78 -9.06 7.72 -21.30
N ALA A 79 -8.23 7.93 -20.27
CA ALA A 79 -8.64 7.64 -18.90
C ALA A 79 -9.76 8.56 -18.43
N ALA A 80 -9.80 9.80 -18.94
CA ALA A 80 -10.84 10.75 -18.60
C ALA A 80 -12.19 10.37 -19.21
N THR A 81 -12.23 9.77 -20.41
CA THR A 81 -13.48 9.30 -21.02
C THR A 81 -14.03 8.08 -20.27
N ALA A 82 -13.18 7.10 -19.95
CA ALA A 82 -13.56 5.97 -19.08
C ALA A 82 -14.15 6.45 -17.75
N ALA A 83 -13.48 7.42 -17.12
CA ALA A 83 -13.93 8.05 -15.89
C ALA A 83 -15.30 8.75 -16.06
N THR A 84 -15.53 9.49 -17.15
CA THR A 84 -16.83 10.14 -17.38
C THR A 84 -17.97 9.13 -17.49
N LEU A 85 -17.75 8.00 -18.18
CA LEU A 85 -18.77 6.96 -18.33
C LEU A 85 -19.09 6.29 -17.00
N VAL A 86 -18.08 5.92 -16.21
CA VAL A 86 -18.28 5.34 -14.88
C VAL A 86 -19.00 6.31 -13.95
N GLY A 87 -18.62 7.60 -13.98
CA GLY A 87 -19.26 8.65 -13.19
C GLY A 87 -20.73 8.86 -13.56
N ALA A 88 -21.04 8.87 -14.86
CA ALA A 88 -22.40 9.00 -15.37
C ALA A 88 -23.27 7.80 -15.00
N LEU A 89 -22.74 6.58 -15.16
CA LEU A 89 -23.44 5.33 -14.79
C LEU A 89 -23.67 5.23 -13.28
N ALA A 90 -22.71 5.65 -12.45
CA ALA A 90 -22.89 5.67 -11.00
C ALA A 90 -23.97 6.68 -10.57
N ALA A 91 -24.02 7.84 -11.23
CA ALA A 91 -24.98 8.89 -10.96
C ALA A 91 -26.42 8.53 -11.37
N PHE A 92 -26.59 7.56 -12.28
CA PHE A 92 -27.90 7.06 -12.72
C PHE A 92 -28.75 6.48 -11.59
N TRP A 93 -28.13 5.89 -10.58
CA TRP A 93 -28.83 5.24 -9.47
C TRP A 93 -29.36 6.23 -8.42
N LEU A 94 -28.77 7.42 -8.35
CA LEU A 94 -29.09 8.44 -7.35
C LEU A 94 -30.53 9.02 -7.45
N PRO A 95 -31.08 9.33 -8.65
CA PRO A 95 -32.42 9.87 -8.79
C PRO A 95 -33.55 8.83 -8.66
N LEU A 96 -33.27 7.53 -8.75
CA LEU A 96 -34.30 6.46 -8.71
C LEU A 96 -35.17 6.47 -7.42
N PRO A 97 -34.62 6.55 -6.20
CA PRO A 97 -35.44 6.62 -4.98
C PRO A 97 -36.29 7.90 -4.92
N LEU A 98 -35.76 9.03 -5.43
CA LEU A 98 -36.48 10.29 -5.52
C LEU A 98 -37.65 10.19 -6.51
N HIS A 99 -37.46 9.48 -7.63
CA HIS A 99 -38.51 9.22 -8.60
C HIS A 99 -39.68 8.42 -8.01
N SER A 100 -39.38 7.34 -7.27
CA SER A 100 -40.41 6.53 -6.59
C SER A 100 -41.21 7.33 -5.56
N LEU A 101 -40.56 8.26 -4.87
CA LEU A 101 -41.22 9.17 -3.93
C LEU A 101 -42.10 10.19 -4.64
N TRP A 102 -41.67 10.71 -5.79
CA TRP A 102 -42.40 11.71 -6.57
C TRP A 102 -43.70 11.17 -7.15
N LEU A 103 -43.66 9.97 -7.75
CA LEU A 103 -44.84 9.31 -8.31
C LEU A 103 -45.95 9.07 -7.27
N ALA A 104 -45.59 9.00 -5.98
CA ALA A 104 -46.54 8.84 -4.88
C ALA A 104 -47.17 10.17 -4.42
N LEU A 105 -46.55 11.32 -4.70
CA LEU A 105 -46.91 12.62 -4.12
C LEU A 105 -47.48 13.63 -5.14
N TRP A 106 -47.24 13.46 -6.45
CA TRP A 106 -47.55 14.49 -7.46
C TRP A 106 -48.13 13.91 -8.76
N ASP A 107 -48.59 14.80 -9.66
CA ASP A 107 -48.95 14.44 -11.04
C ASP A 107 -47.82 13.69 -11.77
N ARG A 108 -48.18 12.60 -12.46
CA ARG A 108 -47.23 11.67 -13.09
C ARG A 108 -46.36 12.34 -14.16
N GLY A 109 -46.89 13.33 -14.89
CA GLY A 109 -46.16 14.00 -15.97
C GLY A 109 -45.00 14.84 -15.45
N VAL A 110 -45.27 15.62 -14.40
CA VAL A 110 -44.27 16.51 -13.76
C VAL A 110 -43.18 15.68 -13.07
N ALA A 111 -43.54 14.57 -12.42
CA ALA A 111 -42.60 13.65 -11.77
C ALA A 111 -41.58 13.05 -12.75
N VAL A 112 -42.04 12.61 -13.94
CA VAL A 112 -41.16 12.05 -14.98
C VAL A 112 -40.21 13.11 -15.52
N ALA A 113 -40.73 14.30 -15.87
CA ALA A 113 -39.91 15.38 -16.42
C ALA A 113 -38.77 15.78 -15.48
N LEU A 114 -39.06 15.98 -14.20
CA LEU A 114 -38.05 16.40 -13.22
C LEU A 114 -37.03 15.30 -12.90
N THR A 115 -37.44 14.04 -12.97
CA THR A 115 -36.52 12.91 -12.82
C THR A 115 -35.52 12.85 -13.97
N VAL A 116 -35.98 13.02 -15.21
CA VAL A 116 -35.10 13.06 -16.39
C VAL A 116 -34.11 14.22 -16.29
N VAL A 117 -34.59 15.40 -15.89
CA VAL A 117 -33.72 16.58 -15.68
C VAL A 117 -32.66 16.29 -14.61
N LEU A 118 -33.06 15.74 -13.46
CA LEU A 118 -32.13 15.40 -12.38
C LEU A 118 -31.10 14.35 -12.82
N LEU A 119 -31.53 13.33 -13.56
CA LEU A 119 -30.66 12.27 -14.07
C LEU A 119 -29.61 12.84 -15.02
N VAL A 120 -30.02 13.67 -15.98
CA VAL A 120 -29.09 14.34 -16.91
C VAL A 120 -28.11 15.22 -16.14
N LEU A 121 -28.60 16.01 -15.18
CA LEU A 121 -27.76 16.89 -14.36
C LEU A 121 -26.75 16.10 -13.53
N CYS A 122 -27.18 15.05 -12.85
CA CYS A 122 -26.31 14.17 -12.07
C CYS A 122 -25.28 13.45 -12.94
N ALA A 123 -25.65 12.98 -14.13
CA ALA A 123 -24.73 12.35 -15.07
C ALA A 123 -23.67 13.34 -15.58
N LEU A 124 -24.06 14.57 -15.93
CA LEU A 124 -23.14 15.63 -16.36
C LEU A 124 -22.18 16.04 -15.24
N LEU A 125 -22.69 16.28 -14.04
CA LEU A 125 -21.89 16.65 -12.87
C LEU A 125 -20.94 15.51 -12.46
N GLY A 126 -21.44 14.28 -12.40
CA GLY A 126 -20.65 13.09 -12.07
C GLY A 126 -19.53 12.86 -13.07
N GLY A 127 -19.84 12.96 -14.37
CA GLY A 127 -18.85 12.88 -15.44
C GLY A 127 -17.81 13.99 -15.35
N TRP A 128 -18.22 15.24 -15.15
CA TRP A 128 -17.33 16.40 -15.03
C TRP A 128 -16.38 16.29 -13.82
N CYS A 129 -16.92 15.92 -12.65
CA CYS A 129 -16.14 15.70 -11.43
C CYS A 129 -15.09 14.61 -11.64
N ASN A 130 -15.47 13.47 -12.23
CA ASN A 130 -14.54 12.38 -12.44
C ASN A 130 -13.48 12.73 -13.51
N ARG A 131 -13.86 13.43 -14.58
CA ARG A 131 -12.92 13.96 -15.58
C ARG A 131 -11.89 14.88 -14.96
N ARG A 132 -12.31 15.84 -14.12
CA ARG A 132 -11.40 16.75 -13.43
C ARG A 132 -10.48 16.01 -12.46
N ARG A 133 -10.99 14.99 -11.78
CA ARG A 133 -10.18 14.14 -10.88
C ARG A 133 -9.07 13.45 -11.65
N THR A 134 -9.39 12.81 -12.77
CA THR A 134 -8.42 12.08 -13.60
C THR A 134 -7.35 13.00 -14.17
N ARG A 135 -7.72 14.21 -14.65
CA ARG A 135 -6.77 15.19 -15.18
C ARG A 135 -5.79 15.76 -14.14
N ARG A 136 -6.13 15.67 -12.85
CA ARG A 136 -5.26 16.11 -11.75
C ARG A 136 -4.31 15.01 -11.27
N VAL A 137 -4.43 13.78 -11.75
CA VAL A 137 -3.49 12.71 -11.45
C VAL A 137 -2.20 12.93 -12.24
N ARG A 138 -1.07 12.92 -11.52
CA ARG A 138 0.27 13.03 -12.08
C ARG A 138 1.14 11.94 -11.47
N TYR A 139 2.07 11.40 -12.26
CA TYR A 139 3.04 10.43 -11.78
C TYR A 139 4.43 10.76 -12.32
N ALA A 140 5.46 10.36 -11.59
CA ALA A 140 6.85 10.52 -11.99
C ALA A 140 7.62 9.25 -11.59
N LEU A 141 8.36 8.69 -12.54
CA LEU A 141 9.23 7.54 -12.32
C LEU A 141 10.61 8.05 -11.87
N LEU A 142 11.07 7.57 -10.71
CA LEU A 142 12.41 7.80 -10.18
C LEU A 142 13.26 6.55 -10.41
N GLY A 143 14.59 6.69 -10.45
CA GLY A 143 15.50 5.54 -10.46
C GLY A 143 15.30 4.61 -9.24
N ASP A 144 14.99 5.21 -8.09
CA ASP A 144 14.82 4.50 -6.81
C ASP A 144 13.36 4.20 -6.43
N GLY A 145 12.37 4.55 -7.27
CA GLY A 145 10.95 4.36 -6.95
C GLY A 145 9.94 5.07 -7.84
N LEU A 146 8.68 5.15 -7.38
CA LEU A 146 7.57 5.78 -8.09
C LEU A 146 6.91 6.86 -7.22
N ARG A 147 6.64 8.03 -7.80
CA ARG A 147 5.94 9.12 -7.12
C ARG A 147 4.61 9.39 -7.80
N ILE A 148 3.54 9.42 -7.01
CA ILE A 148 2.17 9.63 -7.50
C ILE A 148 1.55 10.78 -6.73
N ARG A 149 1.01 11.75 -7.46
CA ARG A 149 0.24 12.86 -6.91
C ARG A 149 -1.19 12.80 -7.44
N ARG A 150 -2.15 12.73 -6.53
CA ARG A 150 -3.59 12.66 -6.87
C ARG A 150 -4.43 13.49 -5.91
N GLY A 151 -5.53 14.05 -6.38
CA GLY A 151 -6.41 14.87 -5.55
C GLY A 151 -7.38 15.71 -6.37
N LEU A 152 -8.54 16.01 -5.78
CA LEU A 152 -9.51 16.96 -6.36
C LEU A 152 -9.55 18.23 -5.51
N CYS A 153 -10.00 18.11 -4.26
CA CYS A 153 -9.97 19.19 -3.25
C CYS A 153 -8.78 19.02 -2.30
N PHE A 154 -8.49 17.79 -1.89
CA PHE A 154 -7.34 17.44 -1.07
C PHE A 154 -6.29 16.74 -1.92
N TRP A 155 -5.04 17.16 -1.80
CA TRP A 155 -3.91 16.60 -2.53
C TRP A 155 -3.24 15.54 -1.68
N GLN A 156 -2.98 14.38 -2.26
CA GLN A 156 -2.22 13.31 -1.65
C GLN A 156 -1.03 12.99 -2.53
N GLU A 157 0.16 12.99 -1.94
CA GLU A 157 1.40 12.56 -2.56
C GLU A 157 1.85 11.25 -1.94
N ILE A 158 2.16 10.27 -2.79
CA ILE A 158 2.56 8.94 -2.40
C ILE A 158 3.92 8.67 -3.05
N VAL A 159 4.93 8.44 -2.23
CA VAL A 159 6.27 8.05 -2.67
C VAL A 159 6.46 6.57 -2.36
N LEU A 160 6.62 5.77 -3.40
CA LEU A 160 6.79 4.33 -3.34
C LEU A 160 8.25 3.98 -3.67
N PRO A 161 9.11 3.71 -2.67
CA PRO A 161 10.47 3.25 -2.95
C PRO A 161 10.44 1.84 -3.54
N ARG A 162 11.34 1.56 -4.49
CA ARG A 162 11.42 0.26 -5.17
C ARG A 162 11.64 -0.90 -4.19
N SER A 163 12.39 -0.67 -3.12
CA SER A 163 12.66 -1.68 -2.07
C SER A 163 11.44 -2.14 -1.27
N ARG A 164 10.29 -1.44 -1.34
CA ARG A 164 9.06 -1.81 -0.63
C ARG A 164 7.99 -2.41 -1.54
N VAL A 165 8.24 -2.46 -2.84
CA VAL A 165 7.32 -3.04 -3.82
C VAL A 165 7.48 -4.55 -3.76
N GLN A 166 6.41 -5.25 -3.36
CA GLN A 166 6.43 -6.70 -3.29
C GLN A 166 5.87 -7.31 -4.57
N HIS A 167 4.67 -6.86 -4.94
CA HIS A 167 3.94 -7.41 -6.06
C HIS A 167 3.28 -6.30 -6.87
N LEU A 168 3.26 -6.50 -8.18
CA LEU A 168 2.75 -5.57 -9.18
C LEU A 168 1.81 -6.33 -10.09
N ASP A 169 0.54 -5.94 -10.04
CA ASP A 169 -0.52 -6.49 -10.86
C ASP A 169 -0.99 -5.48 -11.90
N LEU A 170 -1.33 -6.01 -13.08
CA LEU A 170 -1.99 -5.26 -14.14
C LEU A 170 -3.42 -5.77 -14.26
N GLU A 171 -4.35 -4.96 -13.76
CA GLU A 171 -5.78 -5.22 -13.91
C GLU A 171 -6.28 -4.54 -15.19
N ARG A 172 -7.15 -5.24 -15.93
CA ARG A 172 -7.82 -4.70 -17.13
C ARG A 172 -9.31 -5.04 -17.09
N GLY A 173 -10.14 -4.06 -16.78
CA GLY A 173 -11.59 -4.19 -16.84
C GLY A 173 -12.12 -4.23 -18.28
N PRO A 174 -13.38 -4.63 -18.53
CA PRO A 174 -13.99 -4.65 -19.87
C PRO A 174 -13.95 -3.29 -20.57
N ILE A 175 -14.24 -2.21 -19.84
CA ILE A 175 -14.23 -0.83 -20.36
C ILE A 175 -12.80 -0.39 -20.67
N GLU A 176 -11.84 -0.75 -19.81
CA GLU A 176 -10.43 -0.42 -19.99
C GLU A 176 -9.84 -1.13 -21.19
N ARG A 177 -10.20 -2.40 -21.40
CA ARG A 177 -9.77 -3.21 -22.56
C ARG A 177 -10.21 -2.59 -23.88
N ASN A 178 -11.44 -2.10 -23.96
CA ASN A 178 -11.95 -1.43 -25.17
C ASN A 178 -11.27 -0.08 -25.44
N LEU A 179 -10.71 0.56 -24.41
CA LEU A 179 -10.03 1.86 -24.51
C LEU A 179 -8.50 1.74 -24.55
N GLY A 180 -7.94 0.53 -24.55
CA GLY A 180 -6.48 0.30 -24.51
C GLY A 180 -5.82 0.77 -23.21
N LEU A 181 -6.57 0.74 -22.11
CA LEU A 181 -6.14 1.16 -20.78
C LEU A 181 -5.87 -0.04 -19.88
N ALA A 182 -5.04 0.17 -18.87
CA ALA A 182 -4.78 -0.76 -17.79
C ALA A 182 -4.64 -0.01 -16.46
N THR A 183 -4.95 -0.72 -15.38
CA THR A 183 -4.76 -0.26 -14.01
C THR A 183 -3.56 -1.00 -13.39
N LEU A 184 -2.56 -0.23 -12.96
CA LEU A 184 -1.40 -0.76 -12.25
C LEU A 184 -1.69 -0.79 -10.74
N VAL A 185 -1.66 -1.96 -10.14
CA VAL A 185 -1.89 -2.18 -8.71
C VAL A 185 -0.57 -2.57 -8.05
N ILE A 186 -0.11 -1.71 -7.15
CA ILE A 186 1.18 -1.86 -6.46
C ILE A 186 0.89 -2.30 -5.04
N HIS A 187 1.28 -3.53 -4.69
CA HIS A 187 1.20 -4.04 -3.34
C HIS A 187 2.50 -3.75 -2.58
N THR A 188 2.39 -2.98 -1.50
CA THR A 188 3.56 -2.61 -0.68
C THR A 188 3.55 -3.21 0.71
N ALA A 189 4.75 -3.55 1.20
CA ALA A 189 4.96 -3.95 2.59
C ALA A 189 4.84 -2.70 3.48
N GLY A 190 3.70 -2.54 4.15
CA GLY A 190 3.43 -1.41 5.03
C GLY A 190 2.41 -1.77 6.11
N THR A 191 2.32 -0.93 7.15
CA THR A 191 1.63 -1.27 8.41
C THR A 191 0.10 -1.36 8.32
N ARG A 192 -0.55 -1.01 7.20
CA ARG A 192 -1.98 -1.20 6.99
C ARG A 192 -2.34 -1.33 5.50
N MET A 193 -2.02 -2.46 4.86
CA MET A 193 -2.63 -2.84 3.56
C MET A 193 -2.65 -1.71 2.51
N HIS A 194 -1.51 -1.09 2.20
CA HIS A 194 -1.49 0.00 1.21
C HIS A 194 -1.23 -0.55 -0.18
N ALA A 195 -2.28 -1.07 -0.82
CA ALA A 195 -2.32 -1.28 -2.25
C ALA A 195 -2.53 0.08 -2.95
N VAL A 196 -1.57 0.51 -3.77
CA VAL A 196 -1.68 1.77 -4.51
C VAL A 196 -2.14 1.44 -5.93
N ARG A 197 -3.35 1.87 -6.26
CA ARG A 197 -3.92 1.74 -7.60
C ARG A 197 -3.67 3.01 -8.41
N LEU A 198 -3.05 2.84 -9.58
CA LEU A 198 -2.88 3.86 -10.61
C LEU A 198 -3.68 3.42 -11.84
N ALA A 199 -4.93 3.86 -11.89
CA ALA A 199 -5.87 3.54 -12.97
C ALA A 199 -5.69 4.47 -14.17
N GLY A 200 -6.03 3.98 -15.37
CA GLY A 200 -6.06 4.80 -16.59
C GLY A 200 -4.71 5.00 -17.28
N LEU A 201 -3.75 4.11 -17.07
CA LEU A 201 -2.51 4.10 -17.86
C LEU A 201 -2.79 3.45 -19.22
N LYS A 202 -2.10 3.91 -20.29
CA LYS A 202 -2.05 3.11 -21.53
C LYS A 202 -1.41 1.76 -21.22
N GLU A 203 -1.92 0.69 -21.82
CA GLU A 203 -1.43 -0.67 -21.57
C GLU A 203 0.10 -0.78 -21.68
N GLN A 204 0.68 -0.32 -22.79
CA GLN A 204 2.12 -0.33 -23.03
C GLN A 204 2.90 0.42 -21.95
N ARG A 205 2.36 1.55 -21.46
CA ARG A 205 3.00 2.36 -20.43
C ARG A 205 2.91 1.69 -19.06
N ALA A 206 1.78 1.04 -18.77
CA ALA A 206 1.60 0.28 -17.54
C ALA A 206 2.57 -0.92 -17.48
N GLN A 207 2.76 -1.60 -18.61
CA GLN A 207 3.76 -2.67 -18.74
C GLN A 207 5.18 -2.15 -18.56
N ALA A 208 5.55 -1.05 -19.24
CA ALA A 208 6.86 -0.44 -19.08
C ALA A 208 7.15 0.02 -17.64
N LEU A 209 6.15 0.53 -16.92
CA LEU A 209 6.27 0.89 -15.50
C LEU A 209 6.44 -0.35 -14.61
N ARG A 210 5.71 -1.43 -14.90
CA ARG A 210 5.86 -2.70 -14.19
C ARG A 210 7.27 -3.25 -14.33
N ASP A 211 7.77 -3.31 -15.56
CA ASP A 211 9.10 -3.84 -15.89
C ASP A 211 10.21 -2.96 -15.29
N ALA A 212 10.03 -1.63 -15.27
CA ALA A 212 10.98 -0.71 -14.63
C ALA A 212 11.02 -0.85 -13.09
N LEU A 213 9.93 -1.26 -12.46
CA LEU A 213 9.82 -1.37 -11.00
C LEU A 213 10.22 -2.75 -10.48
N LEU A 214 9.97 -3.82 -11.24
CA LEU A 214 10.47 -5.15 -10.91
C LEU A 214 11.99 -5.18 -11.07
N PRO A 215 12.77 -5.66 -10.09
CA PRO A 215 14.19 -5.97 -10.29
C PRO A 215 14.32 -6.91 -11.50
N ASN A 216 15.16 -6.55 -12.47
CA ASN A 216 15.32 -7.29 -13.71
C ASN A 216 15.73 -8.75 -13.43
N GLU A 217 14.87 -9.72 -13.65
CA GLU A 217 15.27 -11.11 -13.96
C GLU A 217 15.68 -11.22 -15.45
N THR A 218 15.30 -10.24 -16.28
CA THR A 218 15.49 -10.24 -17.74
C THR A 218 16.94 -10.07 -18.20
N GLY A 219 17.88 -9.78 -17.28
CA GLY A 219 19.30 -9.65 -17.59
C GLY A 219 20.12 -10.94 -17.40
N ALA A 220 19.50 -12.06 -17.01
CA ALA A 220 20.21 -13.32 -16.71
C ALA A 220 19.99 -14.43 -17.77
N ARG A 221 19.31 -14.14 -18.89
CA ARG A 221 18.99 -15.13 -19.94
C ARG A 221 19.78 -14.92 -21.24
N ASP A 222 20.46 -13.79 -21.42
CA ASP A 222 21.27 -13.50 -22.63
C ASP A 222 22.75 -13.93 -22.49
N ASP A 223 23.14 -14.55 -21.38
CA ASP A 223 24.52 -14.99 -21.10
C ASP A 223 24.76 -16.48 -21.42
N ALA A 224 23.75 -17.16 -21.98
CA ALA A 224 23.78 -18.61 -22.21
C ALA A 224 23.50 -18.95 -23.69
N VAL A 225 24.38 -18.51 -24.59
CA VAL A 225 24.55 -19.06 -25.95
C VAL A 225 26.02 -19.02 -26.33
#